data_AF-A0A6H1NVP9-F1
#
_entry.id   AF-A0A6H1NVP9-F1
#
_cell.length_a   1.000
_cell.length_b   1.000
_cell.length_c   1.000
_cell.angle_alpha   90.00
_cell.angle_beta   90.00
_cell.angle_gamma   90.00
#
_symmetry.space_group_name_H-M   'P 1'
#
loop_
_entity.id
_entity.type
_entity.pdbx_description
1 polymer ?
#
loop_
_entity_poly.entity_id
_entity_poly.type
_entity_poly.pdbx_seq_one_letter_code
_entity_poly.pdbx_strand_id
1 'polypeptide(L)' 'MCKNNKPVDGIDCCVDCHEELAIMERNRSKCWNCLDKISETYSDDHIEVEVE' A
#
# COMPACT_ATOMS: atom_id res chain seq x y z
N MET A 1 -8.98 14.84 -20.97
CA MET A 1 -10.10 15.65 -20.44
C MET A 1 -11.27 14.71 -20.15
N CYS A 2 -11.43 14.29 -18.90
CA CYS A 2 -12.52 13.39 -18.49
C CYS A 2 -13.80 14.22 -18.31
N LYS A 3 -14.70 14.10 -19.27
CA LYS A 3 -16.06 14.64 -19.19
C LYS A 3 -16.88 13.68 -18.34
N ASN A 4 -17.11 14.00 -17.07
CA ASN A 4 -18.27 13.57 -16.27
C ASN A 4 -18.21 14.26 -14.90
N ASN A 5 -18.88 15.41 -14.80
CA ASN A 5 -19.10 16.14 -13.54
C ASN A 5 -20.19 15.46 -12.71
N LYS A 6 -19.90 14.28 -12.16
CA LYS A 6 -20.59 13.78 -10.96
C LYS A 6 -19.56 13.85 -9.84
N PRO A 7 -19.88 14.43 -8.66
CA PRO A 7 -19.05 14.22 -7.49
C PRO A 7 -19.11 12.71 -7.21
N VAL A 8 -18.07 11.99 -7.62
CA VAL A 8 -17.87 10.61 -7.21
C VAL A 8 -17.40 10.72 -5.77
N ASP A 9 -18.35 10.63 -4.84
CA ASP A 9 -18.05 10.46 -3.41
C ASP A 9 -16.95 9.39 -3.27
N GLY A 10 -15.78 9.81 -2.81
CA GLY A 10 -14.71 8.92 -2.33
C GLY A 10 -14.02 8.08 -3.41
N ILE A 11 -13.40 8.70 -4.42
CA ILE A 11 -12.24 8.04 -5.05
C ILE A 11 -11.11 8.13 -4.02
N ASP A 12 -10.89 7.03 -3.30
CA ASP A 12 -9.74 6.92 -2.40
C ASP A 12 -8.46 6.96 -3.24
N CYS A 13 -7.57 7.90 -2.93
CA CYS A 13 -6.26 8.01 -3.59
C CYS A 13 -5.15 7.63 -2.61
N CYS A 14 -4.09 7.03 -3.12
CA CYS A 14 -2.89 6.74 -2.33
C CYS A 14 -2.24 8.05 -1.84
N VAL A 15 -1.91 8.15 -0.56
CA VAL A 15 -1.25 9.36 -0.02
C VAL A 15 0.20 9.55 -0.49
N ASP A 16 0.82 8.51 -1.03
CA ASP A 16 2.23 8.56 -1.46
C ASP A 16 2.37 8.84 -2.97
N CYS A 17 1.66 8.09 -3.83
CA CYS A 17 1.73 8.25 -5.29
C CYS A 17 0.57 9.04 -5.90
N HIS A 18 -0.48 9.34 -5.13
CA HIS A 18 -1.71 10.01 -5.57
C HIS A 18 -2.46 9.31 -6.71
N GLU A 19 -2.13 8.05 -6.99
CA GLU A 19 -2.89 7.21 -7.90
C GLU A 19 -4.21 6.77 -7.24
N GLU A 20 -5.24 6.59 -8.05
CA GLU A 20 -6.54 6.10 -7.61
C GLU A 20 -6.40 4.66 -7.09
N LEU A 21 -6.90 4.41 -5.88
CA LEU A 21 -6.89 3.07 -5.30
C LEU A 21 -7.85 2.16 -6.06
N ALA A 22 -7.38 0.95 -6.35
CA ALA A 22 -8.22 -0.08 -6.93
C ALA A 22 -9.40 -0.41 -5.97
N ILE A 23 -10.47 -1.01 -6.49
CA ILE A 23 -11.64 -1.40 -5.67
C ILE A 23 -11.24 -2.29 -4.49
N MET A 24 -10.23 -3.14 -4.68
CA MET A 24 -9.64 -4.01 -3.65
C MET A 24 -8.74 -3.27 -2.62
N GLU A 25 -8.41 -2.01 -2.87
CA GLU A 25 -7.59 -1.14 -2.03
C GLU A 25 -8.41 -0.02 -1.37
N ARG A 26 -9.69 0.13 -1.73
CA ARG A 26 -10.60 1.12 -1.13
C ARG A 26 -10.65 0.96 0.40
N ASN A 27 -10.74 2.08 1.11
CA ASN A 27 -10.57 2.22 2.57
C ASN A 27 -9.14 2.09 3.11
N ARG A 28 -8.11 2.01 2.26
CA ARG A 28 -6.70 2.13 2.68
C ARG A 28 -6.20 3.54 2.43
N SER A 29 -5.19 3.95 3.21
CA SER A 29 -4.47 5.20 2.94
C SER A 29 -3.40 5.06 1.86
N LYS A 30 -2.93 3.83 1.58
CA LYS A 30 -1.83 3.54 0.65
C LYS A 30 -2.19 2.39 -0.29
N CYS A 31 -1.70 2.47 -1.54
CA CYS A 31 -1.79 1.36 -2.50
C CYS A 31 -0.81 0.23 -2.13
N TRP A 32 -1.06 -0.97 -2.63
CA TRP A 32 -0.22 -2.14 -2.39
C TRP A 32 1.23 -1.90 -2.82
N ASN A 33 1.44 -1.22 -3.95
CA ASN A 33 2.80 -0.93 -4.45
C ASN A 33 3.60 -0.01 -3.51
N CYS A 34 2.93 0.93 -2.84
CA CYS A 34 3.58 1.80 -1.85
C CYS A 34 3.73 1.11 -0.50
N LEU A 35 2.83 0.19 -0.15
CA LEU A 35 2.91 -0.60 1.07
C LEU A 35 4.05 -1.63 1.01
N ASP A 36 4.21 -2.30 -0.12
CA ASP A 36 5.19 -3.38 -0.33
C ASP A 36 6.64 -2.87 -0.23
N LYS A 37 6.88 -1.62 -0.65
CA LYS A 37 8.17 -0.92 -0.44
C LYS A 37 8.54 -0.70 1.03
N ILE A 38 7.57 -0.80 1.94
CA ILE A 38 7.76 -0.55 3.38
C ILE A 38 8.00 -1.88 4.13
N SER A 39 7.59 -3.03 3.57
CA SER A 39 7.63 -4.32 4.29
C SER A 39 9.00 -5.02 4.38
N GLU A 40 10.08 -4.42 3.91
CA GLU A 40 11.43 -4.98 4.05
C GLU A 40 12.06 -4.61 5.41
N THR A 41 11.51 -5.12 6.51
CA THR A 41 12.18 -5.03 7.83
C THR A 41 12.03 -6.33 8.63
N TYR A 42 13.18 -7.01 8.78
CA TYR A 42 13.53 -8.10 9.70
C TYR A 42 12.73 -9.41 9.60
N SER A 43 13.10 -10.25 8.62
CA SER A 43 13.20 -11.69 8.91
C SER A 43 14.44 -11.87 9.81
N ASP A 44 14.23 -11.94 11.11
CA ASP A 44 15.27 -12.15 12.11
C ASP A 44 15.85 -13.58 11.97
N ASP A 45 16.92 -13.71 11.19
CA ASP A 45 17.73 -14.93 11.02
C ASP A 45 18.68 -15.12 12.22
N HIS A 46 18.14 -15.20 13.44
CA HIS A 46 18.90 -15.58 14.63
C HIS A 46 18.39 -16.91 15.21
N ILE A 47 18.76 -18.02 14.55
CA ILE A 47 18.87 -19.32 15.24
C ILE A 47 20.29 -19.37 15.82
N GLU A 48 20.40 -19.17 17.13
CA GLU A 48 21.64 -19.33 17.87
C GLU A 48 22.19 -20.75 17.63
N VAL A 49 23.38 -20.85 17.04
CA VAL A 49 24.08 -22.12 16.87
C VAL A 49 24.64 -22.50 18.25
N GLU A 50 23.96 -23.39 18.97
CA GLU A 50 24.57 -24.09 20.10
C GLU A 50 25.68 -25.00 19.57
N VAL A 51 26.93 -24.64 19.87
CA VAL A 51 28.11 -25.48 19.65
C VAL A 51 28.27 -26.37 20.89
N GLU A 52 27.99 -27.67 20.75
CA GLU A 52 28.50 -28.73 21.64
C GLU A 52 29.59 -29.55 20.94
#